data_AF-A0A9P3GSV7-F1
#
_entry.id   AF-A0A9P3GSV7-F1
#
_cell.length_a   1.000
_cell.length_b   1.000
_cell.length_c   1.000
_cell.angle_alpha   90.00
_cell.angle_beta   90.00
_cell.angle_gamma   90.00
#
_symmetry.space_group_name_H-M   'P 1'
#
loop_
_entity.id
_entity.type
_entity.pdbx_description
1 polymer ?
#
loop_
_entity_poly.entity_id
_entity_poly.type
_entity_poly.pdbx_seq_one_letter_code
_entity_poly.pdbx_strand_id
1 'polypeptide(L)'
;MASTSRFRAIWLSNINIPDSQDDHQQFFQTLLSRRGYLVHLYDVGPRNPQERRTVEAGRVLLNGRSIAVNSDFARQVVFISQELNVSERYVVGLLQETIAGNPNVFQERLIEATILEFHLRRRHLAYCLRYIFEAAEVAQAPSSPELFQQKEQFTKKNLLEASKNCKN
;
A
#
# COMPACT_ATOMS: atom_id res chain seq x y z
N MET A 1 -4.19 8.38 2.42
CA MET A 1 -2.87 7.80 2.06
C MET A 1 -2.75 7.86 0.54
N ALA A 2 -1.59 8.22 -0.02
CA ALA A 2 -1.50 8.48 -1.46
C ALA A 2 -1.70 7.17 -2.26
N SER A 3 -2.75 7.19 -3.10
CA SER A 3 -3.32 6.06 -3.82
C SER A 3 -2.28 5.14 -4.47
N THR A 4 -2.31 3.86 -4.10
CA THR A 4 -1.52 2.78 -4.72
C THR A 4 -1.76 2.66 -6.23
N SER A 5 -2.90 3.14 -6.73
CA SER A 5 -3.18 3.22 -8.17
C SER A 5 -2.32 4.26 -8.88
N ARG A 6 -2.02 5.41 -8.23
CA ARG A 6 -1.04 6.39 -8.74
C ARG A 6 0.36 5.80 -8.78
N PHE A 7 0.72 5.00 -7.77
CA PHE A 7 1.98 4.27 -7.77
C PHE A 7 2.05 3.30 -8.95
N ARG A 8 1.01 2.47 -9.17
CA ARG A 8 0.95 1.55 -10.32
C ARG A 8 1.00 2.27 -11.68
N ALA A 9 0.35 3.42 -11.81
CA ALA A 9 0.38 4.20 -13.05
C ALA A 9 1.79 4.71 -13.37
N ILE A 10 2.47 5.29 -12.37
CA ILE A 10 3.88 5.72 -12.48
C ILE A 10 4.79 4.51 -12.75
N TRP A 11 4.47 3.37 -12.14
CA TRP A 11 5.23 2.14 -12.26
C TRP A 11 5.13 1.55 -13.67
N LEU A 12 3.92 1.45 -14.25
CA LEU A 12 3.70 0.96 -15.61
C LEU A 12 4.22 1.90 -16.69
N SER A 13 4.18 3.22 -16.47
CA SER A 13 4.73 4.19 -17.44
C SER A 13 6.26 4.12 -17.53
N ASN A 14 6.94 3.83 -16.42
CA ASN A 14 8.41 3.78 -16.35
C ASN A 14 9.04 2.49 -16.90
N ILE A 15 8.24 1.47 -17.23
CA ILE A 15 8.75 0.15 -17.63
C ILE A 15 8.75 -0.05 -19.12
N ASN A 16 7.81 0.60 -19.83
CA ASN A 16 7.70 0.39 -21.26
C ASN A 16 8.71 1.24 -22.06
N ILE A 17 9.04 2.47 -21.63
CA ILE A 17 10.20 3.25 -22.10
C ILE A 17 10.54 4.29 -21.01
N PRO A 18 11.69 4.21 -20.32
CA PRO A 18 12.19 5.35 -19.56
C PRO A 18 12.82 6.36 -20.52
N ASP A 19 12.16 7.50 -20.71
CA ASP A 19 12.67 8.56 -21.59
C ASP A 19 13.73 9.44 -20.88
N SER A 20 13.87 9.32 -19.55
CA SER A 20 14.84 10.12 -18.78
C SER A 20 15.37 9.43 -17.50
N GLN A 21 16.61 9.74 -17.10
CA GLN A 21 17.20 9.31 -15.81
C GLN A 21 16.49 9.94 -14.60
N ASP A 22 15.79 11.05 -14.80
CA ASP A 22 15.08 11.79 -13.75
C ASP A 22 13.80 11.04 -13.30
N ASP A 23 13.12 10.38 -14.24
CA ASP A 23 11.95 9.52 -13.96
C ASP A 23 12.32 8.30 -13.11
N HIS A 24 13.52 7.75 -13.35
CA HIS A 24 14.08 6.67 -12.53
C HIS A 24 14.42 7.14 -11.11
N GLN A 25 15.00 8.34 -10.94
CA GLN A 25 15.28 8.87 -9.61
C GLN A 25 13.99 9.17 -8.82
N GLN A 26 12.97 9.76 -9.45
CA GLN A 26 11.66 9.95 -8.81
C GLN A 26 11.00 8.64 -8.41
N PHE A 27 11.14 7.61 -9.23
CA PHE A 27 10.67 6.26 -8.92
C PHE A 27 11.36 5.71 -7.67
N PHE A 28 12.70 5.79 -7.60
CA PHE A 28 13.46 5.32 -6.45
C PHE A 28 13.14 6.10 -5.18
N GLN A 29 12.96 7.41 -5.27
CA GLN A 29 12.54 8.25 -4.15
C GLN A 29 11.13 7.89 -3.67
N THR A 30 10.21 7.59 -4.58
CA THR A 30 8.85 7.13 -4.24
C THR A 30 8.86 5.76 -3.58
N LEU A 31 9.78 4.89 -4.01
CA LEU A 31 9.97 3.55 -3.46
C LEU A 31 10.62 3.61 -2.06
N LEU A 32 11.63 4.47 -1.90
CA LEU A 32 12.31 4.79 -0.63
C LEU A 32 11.36 5.39 0.40
N SER A 33 10.55 6.37 0.01
CA SER A 33 9.55 6.99 0.90
C SER A 33 8.44 6.02 1.33
N ARG A 34 8.24 4.93 0.58
CA ARG A 34 7.29 3.85 0.92
C ARG A 34 7.96 2.60 1.52
N ARG A 35 9.25 2.68 1.90
CA ARG A 35 10.04 1.57 2.45
C ARG A 35 9.34 0.85 3.62
N GLY A 36 8.70 1.59 4.53
CA GLY A 36 7.97 0.99 5.66
C GLY A 36 6.90 -0.01 5.22
N TYR A 37 6.19 0.25 4.12
CA TYR A 37 5.16 -0.65 3.58
C TYR A 37 5.73 -1.86 2.82
N LEU A 38 6.98 -1.74 2.33
CA LEU A 38 7.67 -2.84 1.66
C LEU A 38 8.32 -3.81 2.65
N VAL A 39 8.75 -3.30 3.82
CA VAL A 39 9.34 -4.10 4.90
C VAL A 39 8.25 -4.76 5.76
N HIS A 40 7.21 -4.01 6.16
CA HIS A 40 6.07 -4.53 6.93
C HIS A 40 4.96 -4.98 5.98
N LEU A 41 5.25 -6.02 5.20
CA LEU A 41 4.35 -6.50 4.17
C LEU A 41 3.00 -6.90 4.75
N TYR A 42 1.94 -6.22 4.31
CA TYR A 42 0.57 -6.47 4.77
C TYR A 42 0.32 -6.29 6.26
N ASP A 43 1.20 -5.61 6.99
CA ASP A 43 1.02 -5.33 8.41
C ASP A 43 0.05 -4.16 8.57
N VAL A 44 -1.24 -4.48 8.54
CA VAL A 44 -2.34 -3.51 8.70
C VAL A 44 -2.93 -3.57 10.11
N GLY A 45 -2.31 -4.32 11.01
CA GLY A 45 -2.78 -4.55 12.38
C GLY A 45 -4.03 -5.46 12.45
N PRO A 46 -4.16 -6.26 13.52
CA PRO A 46 -5.37 -7.04 13.76
C PRO A 46 -6.53 -6.13 14.17
N ARG A 47 -7.73 -6.70 14.21
CA ARG A 47 -8.93 -6.05 14.75
C ARG A 47 -8.72 -5.60 16.19
N ASN A 48 -9.20 -4.41 16.53
CA ASN A 48 -9.05 -3.85 17.87
C ASN A 48 -10.43 -3.43 18.43
N PRO A 49 -10.89 -4.04 19.54
CA PRO A 49 -12.16 -3.68 20.18
C PRO A 49 -12.24 -2.20 20.60
N GLN A 50 -11.11 -1.57 20.94
CA GLN A 50 -11.06 -0.15 21.25
C GLN A 50 -11.30 0.70 19.99
N GLU A 51 -10.64 0.36 18.87
CA GLU A 51 -10.86 1.04 17.59
C GLU A 51 -12.31 0.89 17.14
N ARG A 52 -12.87 -0.31 17.25
CA ARG A 52 -14.30 -0.57 16.98
C ARG A 52 -15.22 0.37 17.75
N ARG A 53 -15.03 0.50 19.07
CA ARG A 53 -15.85 1.40 19.91
C ARG A 53 -15.70 2.85 19.47
N THR A 54 -14.50 3.30 19.10
CA THR A 54 -14.30 4.68 18.61
C THR A 54 -15.00 4.94 17.28
N VAL A 55 -14.96 3.98 16.37
CA VAL A 55 -15.68 4.03 15.08
C VAL A 55 -17.19 4.06 15.29
N GLU A 56 -17.72 3.19 16.14
CA GLU A 56 -19.16 3.15 16.48
C GLU A 56 -19.61 4.43 17.22
N ALA A 57 -18.73 5.05 18.01
CA ALA A 57 -18.98 6.35 18.65
C ALA A 57 -18.91 7.55 17.68
N GLY A 58 -18.64 7.32 16.39
CA GLY A 58 -18.64 8.35 15.37
C GLY A 58 -17.39 9.23 15.33
N ARG A 59 -16.32 8.89 16.08
CA ARG A 59 -15.06 9.64 16.08
C ARG A 59 -13.86 8.73 15.86
N VAL A 60 -13.19 8.91 14.73
CA VAL A 60 -12.01 8.11 14.36
C VAL A 60 -10.78 9.01 14.25
N LEU A 61 -9.69 8.59 14.89
CA LEU A 61 -8.37 9.21 14.72
C LEU A 61 -7.65 8.56 13.53
N LEU A 62 -7.59 9.27 12.41
CA LEU A 62 -6.86 8.86 11.21
C LEU A 62 -5.69 9.83 10.99
N ASN A 63 -4.45 9.33 11.00
CA ASN A 63 -3.23 10.13 10.78
C ASN A 63 -3.13 11.38 11.69
N GLY A 64 -3.52 11.23 12.96
CA GLY A 64 -3.52 12.34 13.94
C GLY A 64 -4.65 13.36 13.77
N ARG A 65 -5.58 13.14 12.82
CA ARG A 65 -6.77 13.97 12.63
C ARG A 65 -8.01 13.21 13.08
N SER A 66 -8.85 13.86 13.89
CA SER A 66 -10.15 13.31 14.27
C SER A 66 -11.16 13.56 13.14
N ILE A 67 -11.79 12.49 12.66
CA ILE A 67 -12.81 12.54 11.61
C ILE A 67 -14.13 12.07 12.21
N ALA A 68 -15.21 12.81 11.94
CA ALA A 68 -16.56 12.39 12.27
C ALA A 68 -17.08 11.42 11.22
N VAL A 69 -17.64 10.29 11.66
CA VAL A 69 -18.22 9.27 10.77
C VAL A 69 -19.68 9.02 11.14
N ASN A 70 -20.52 8.73 10.14
CA ASN A 70 -21.93 8.40 10.38
C ASN A 70 -22.10 6.92 10.79
N SER A 71 -23.29 6.58 11.30
CA SER A 71 -23.59 5.22 11.79
C SER A 71 -23.58 4.15 10.69
N ASP A 72 -23.92 4.50 9.46
CA ASP A 72 -23.89 3.57 8.33
C ASP A 72 -22.45 3.24 7.90
N PHE A 73 -21.60 4.25 7.83
CA PHE A 73 -20.16 4.10 7.58
C PHE A 73 -19.52 3.27 8.69
N ALA A 74 -19.84 3.54 9.96
CA ALA A 74 -19.35 2.74 11.08
C ALA A 74 -19.75 1.25 10.95
N ARG A 75 -21.00 0.97 10.59
CA ARG A 75 -21.47 -0.41 10.34
C ARG A 75 -20.71 -1.08 9.20
N GLN A 76 -20.51 -0.39 8.08
CA GLN A 76 -19.75 -0.90 6.94
C GLN A 76 -18.28 -1.19 7.30
N VAL A 77 -17.64 -0.30 8.05
CA VAL A 77 -16.26 -0.48 8.53
C VAL A 77 -16.13 -1.72 9.41
N VAL A 78 -17.04 -1.90 10.36
CA VAL A 78 -17.03 -3.06 11.26
C VAL A 78 -17.25 -4.35 10.48
N PHE A 79 -18.17 -4.35 9.52
CA PHE A 79 -18.42 -5.49 8.64
C PHE A 79 -17.18 -5.87 7.83
N ILE A 80 -16.57 -4.90 7.13
CA ILE A 80 -15.37 -5.16 6.30
C ILE A 80 -14.19 -5.60 7.18
N SER A 81 -14.03 -5.01 8.37
CA SER A 81 -13.03 -5.44 9.36
C SER A 81 -13.23 -6.90 9.77
N GLN A 82 -14.48 -7.33 9.99
CA GLN A 82 -14.81 -8.71 10.33
C GLN A 82 -14.45 -9.67 9.20
N GLU A 83 -14.82 -9.35 7.97
CA GLU A 83 -14.56 -10.20 6.79
C GLU A 83 -13.07 -10.33 6.47
N LEU A 84 -12.31 -9.25 6.58
CA LEU A 84 -10.89 -9.22 6.21
C LEU A 84 -9.95 -9.50 7.40
N ASN A 85 -10.48 -9.50 8.62
CA ASN A 85 -9.74 -9.63 9.88
C ASN A 85 -8.59 -8.60 10.04
N VAL A 86 -8.89 -7.33 9.81
CA VAL A 86 -7.92 -6.21 9.85
C VAL A 86 -8.40 -5.06 10.74
N SER A 87 -7.49 -4.19 11.18
CA SER A 87 -7.82 -2.99 11.98
C SER A 87 -8.99 -2.18 11.41
N GLU A 88 -9.96 -1.84 12.26
CA GLU A 88 -11.09 -0.98 11.91
C GLU A 88 -10.59 0.40 11.43
N ARG A 89 -9.55 0.95 12.05
CA ARG A 89 -8.94 2.22 11.64
C ARG A 89 -8.35 2.15 10.23
N TYR A 90 -7.74 1.02 9.86
CA TYR A 90 -7.25 0.81 8.51
C TYR A 90 -8.40 0.79 7.49
N VAL A 91 -9.49 0.07 7.82
CA VAL A 91 -10.68 0.00 6.96
C VAL A 91 -11.33 1.37 6.78
N VAL A 92 -11.37 2.23 7.81
CA VAL A 92 -11.87 3.62 7.67
C VAL A 92 -11.12 4.35 6.57
N GLY A 93 -9.79 4.30 6.58
CA GLY A 93 -8.97 4.96 5.55
C GLY A 93 -9.19 4.36 4.17
N LEU A 94 -9.29 3.03 4.09
CA LEU A 94 -9.54 2.32 2.84
C LEU A 94 -10.91 2.68 2.24
N LEU A 95 -11.97 2.66 3.06
CA LEU A 95 -13.33 2.96 2.65
C LEU A 95 -13.46 4.41 2.18
N GLN A 96 -12.83 5.36 2.87
CA GLN A 96 -12.78 6.77 2.44
C GLN A 96 -12.12 6.92 1.07
N GLU A 97 -11.02 6.21 0.83
CA GLU A 97 -10.32 6.25 -0.46
C GLU A 97 -11.16 5.61 -1.57
N THR A 98 -11.88 4.53 -1.27
CA THR A 98 -12.80 3.90 -2.23
C THR A 98 -13.96 4.84 -2.59
N ILE A 99 -14.55 5.53 -1.61
CA ILE A 99 -15.60 6.54 -1.84
C ILE A 99 -15.06 7.69 -2.69
N ALA A 100 -13.89 8.23 -2.34
CA ALA A 100 -13.28 9.34 -3.06
C ALA A 100 -12.91 8.99 -4.51
N GLY A 101 -12.50 7.74 -4.76
CA GLY A 101 -12.20 7.23 -6.10
C GLY A 101 -13.44 6.86 -6.92
N ASN A 102 -14.58 6.61 -6.28
CA ASN A 102 -15.79 6.11 -6.92
C ASN A 102 -17.06 6.85 -6.43
N PRO A 103 -17.22 8.14 -6.75
CA PRO A 103 -18.32 8.96 -6.23
C PRO A 103 -19.73 8.49 -6.67
N ASN A 104 -19.82 7.70 -7.74
CA ASN A 104 -21.09 7.23 -8.31
C ASN A 104 -21.49 5.80 -7.90
N VAL A 105 -20.78 5.19 -6.95
CA VAL A 105 -21.06 3.80 -6.53
C VAL A 105 -22.16 3.77 -5.47
N PHE A 106 -23.16 2.91 -5.69
CA PHE A 106 -24.22 2.64 -4.71
C PHE A 106 -23.65 2.07 -3.42
N GLN A 107 -24.24 2.43 -2.27
CA GLN A 107 -23.78 1.98 -0.95
C GLN A 107 -23.65 0.46 -0.82
N GLU A 108 -24.52 -0.30 -1.48
CA GLU A 108 -24.51 -1.77 -1.50
C GLU A 108 -23.22 -2.33 -2.14
N ARG A 109 -22.72 -1.68 -3.20
CA ARG A 109 -21.50 -2.06 -3.91
C ARG A 109 -20.23 -1.49 -3.28
N LEU A 110 -20.36 -0.55 -2.35
CA LEU A 110 -19.22 0.09 -1.72
C LEU A 110 -18.40 -0.90 -0.89
N ILE A 111 -19.07 -1.83 -0.21
CA ILE A 111 -18.44 -2.89 0.58
C ILE A 111 -17.59 -3.78 -0.34
N GLU A 112 -18.18 -4.29 -1.42
CA GLU A 112 -17.50 -5.12 -2.40
C GLU A 112 -16.33 -4.40 -3.06
N ALA A 113 -16.53 -3.14 -3.48
CA ALA A 113 -15.49 -2.31 -4.06
C ALA A 113 -14.32 -2.11 -3.07
N THR A 114 -14.61 -1.95 -1.78
CA THR A 114 -13.59 -1.76 -0.74
C THR A 114 -12.81 -3.04 -0.48
N ILE A 115 -13.48 -4.20 -0.44
CA ILE A 115 -12.82 -5.51 -0.34
C ILE A 115 -11.94 -5.76 -1.57
N LEU A 116 -12.43 -5.44 -2.76
CA LEU A 116 -11.68 -5.56 -4.01
C LEU A 116 -10.45 -4.64 -4.00
N GLU A 117 -10.60 -3.39 -3.56
CA GLU A 117 -9.48 -2.44 -3.41
C GLU A 117 -8.43 -2.94 -2.39
N PHE A 118 -8.85 -3.55 -1.29
CA PHE A 118 -7.92 -4.19 -0.35
C PHE A 118 -7.05 -5.25 -1.04
N HIS A 119 -7.67 -6.18 -1.76
CA HIS A 119 -6.92 -7.24 -2.44
C HIS A 119 -6.10 -6.72 -3.62
N LEU A 120 -6.59 -5.72 -4.35
CA LEU A 120 -5.83 -5.07 -5.41
C LEU A 120 -4.57 -4.39 -4.88
N ARG A 121 -4.66 -3.66 -3.77
CA ARG A 121 -3.50 -3.05 -3.10
C ARG A 121 -2.46 -4.09 -2.75
N ARG A 122 -2.89 -5.23 -2.21
CA ARG A 122 -1.99 -6.33 -1.88
C ARG A 122 -1.31 -6.90 -3.12
N ARG A 123 -2.09 -7.14 -4.17
CA ARG A 123 -1.57 -7.62 -5.45
C ARG A 123 -0.58 -6.64 -6.07
N HIS A 124 -0.85 -5.33 -6.03
CA HIS A 124 0.06 -4.32 -6.55
C HIS A 124 1.36 -4.30 -5.76
N LEU A 125 1.30 -4.38 -4.44
CA LEU A 125 2.47 -4.47 -3.57
C LEU A 125 3.34 -5.70 -3.91
N ALA A 126 2.71 -6.88 -4.04
CA ALA A 126 3.39 -8.11 -4.43
C ALA A 126 4.04 -8.00 -5.81
N TYR A 127 3.34 -7.42 -6.78
CA TYR A 127 3.93 -7.16 -8.09
C TYR A 127 5.15 -6.26 -7.99
N CYS A 128 5.05 -5.13 -7.31
CA CYS A 128 6.18 -4.22 -7.17
C CYS A 128 7.40 -4.89 -6.55
N LEU A 129 7.23 -5.77 -5.55
CA LEU A 129 8.32 -6.59 -5.03
C LEU A 129 8.88 -7.57 -6.06
N ARG A 130 8.01 -8.34 -6.73
CA ARG A 130 8.42 -9.27 -7.79
C ARG A 130 9.32 -8.56 -8.80
N TYR A 131 8.90 -7.39 -9.25
CA TYR A 131 9.63 -6.65 -10.26
C TYR A 131 10.92 -5.99 -9.75
N ILE A 132 10.99 -5.60 -8.47
CA ILE A 132 12.25 -5.18 -7.85
C ILE A 132 13.25 -6.35 -7.86
N PHE A 133 12.78 -7.55 -7.53
CA PHE A 133 13.62 -8.75 -7.55
C PHE A 133 14.03 -9.16 -8.96
N GLU A 134 13.11 -9.16 -9.94
CA GLU A 134 13.44 -9.42 -11.35
C GLU A 134 14.48 -8.42 -11.88
N ALA A 135 14.34 -7.13 -11.56
CA ALA A 135 15.35 -6.13 -11.92
C ALA A 135 16.71 -6.37 -11.23
N ALA A 136 16.71 -6.86 -9.99
CA ALA A 136 17.93 -7.23 -9.26
C ALA A 136 18.56 -8.54 -9.75
N GLU A 137 17.80 -9.44 -10.37
CA GLU A 137 18.32 -10.66 -11.01
C GLU A 137 18.99 -10.35 -12.35
N VAL A 138 18.36 -9.51 -13.18
CA VAL A 138 18.96 -9.01 -14.44
C VAL A 138 20.28 -8.26 -14.18
N ALA A 139 20.40 -7.62 -13.01
CA ALA A 139 21.63 -6.96 -12.54
C ALA A 139 22.83 -7.88 -12.33
N GLN A 140 22.60 -9.17 -12.09
CA GLN A 140 23.67 -10.12 -11.76
C GLN A 140 24.30 -10.73 -13.02
N ALA A 141 23.79 -10.43 -14.21
CA ALA A 141 24.41 -10.84 -15.47
C ALA A 141 25.71 -10.04 -15.71
N PRO A 142 26.82 -10.67 -16.14
CA PRO A 142 28.13 -10.01 -16.29
C PRO A 142 28.19 -8.90 -17.36
N SER A 143 27.13 -8.73 -18.15
CA SER A 143 26.95 -7.66 -19.14
C SER A 143 25.91 -6.60 -18.72
N SER A 144 25.63 -6.47 -17.43
CA SER A 144 24.61 -5.54 -16.92
C SER A 144 25.11 -4.10 -16.84
N PRO A 145 24.36 -3.10 -17.33
CA PRO A 145 24.64 -1.68 -17.10
C PRO A 145 24.74 -1.32 -15.60
N GLU A 146 25.62 -0.39 -15.21
CA GLU A 146 25.87 0.04 -13.81
C GLU A 146 24.60 0.33 -12.99
N LEU A 147 23.56 0.78 -13.67
CA LEU A 147 22.24 1.10 -13.09
C LEU A 147 21.60 -0.10 -12.40
N PHE A 148 21.84 -1.32 -12.91
CA PHE A 148 21.30 -2.53 -12.31
C PHE A 148 22.09 -2.97 -11.06
N GLN A 149 23.41 -2.76 -11.02
CA GLN A 149 24.24 -3.02 -9.84
C GLN A 149 23.86 -2.11 -8.66
N GLN A 150 23.49 -0.85 -8.93
CA GLN A 150 22.95 0.06 -7.91
C GLN A 150 21.61 -0.43 -7.34
N LYS A 151 20.72 -1.01 -8.18
CA LYS A 151 19.45 -1.62 -7.73
C LYS A 151 19.67 -2.84 -6.84
N GLU A 152 20.67 -3.65 -7.16
CA GLU A 152 21.03 -4.83 -6.37
C GLU A 152 21.55 -4.43 -4.97
N GLN A 153 22.47 -3.46 -4.90
CA GLN A 153 22.97 -2.94 -3.61
C GLN A 153 21.85 -2.31 -2.78
N PHE A 154 20.93 -1.57 -3.42
CA PHE A 154 19.77 -1.01 -2.76
C PHE A 154 18.87 -2.09 -2.15
N THR A 155 18.59 -3.15 -2.92
CA THR A 155 17.73 -4.27 -2.50
C THR A 155 18.37 -5.04 -1.34
N LYS A 156 19.67 -5.32 -1.42
CA LYS A 156 20.42 -6.02 -0.35
C LYS A 156 20.46 -5.23 0.96
N LYS A 157 20.83 -3.94 0.91
CA LYS A 157 20.94 -3.11 2.13
C LYS A 157 19.59 -2.69 2.71
N ASN A 158 18.59 -2.36 1.88
CA ASN A 158 17.38 -1.73 2.40
C ASN A 158 16.21 -2.69 2.66
N LEU A 159 16.13 -3.82 1.96
CA LEU A 159 15.03 -4.77 2.09
C LEU A 159 15.47 -6.05 2.84
N LEU A 160 16.61 -6.63 2.48
CA LEU A 160 17.07 -7.90 3.07
C LEU A 160 17.70 -7.72 4.45
N GLU A 161 18.56 -6.71 4.65
CA GLU A 161 19.13 -6.43 5.98
C GLU A 161 18.10 -5.83 6.96
N ALA A 162 17.18 -5.00 6.47
CA ALA A 162 16.10 -4.45 7.29
C ALA A 162 15.12 -5.53 7.79
N SER A 163 14.83 -6.54 6.95
CA SER A 163 14.04 -7.72 7.34
C SER A 163 14.73 -8.52 8.45
N LYS A 164 16.07 -8.63 8.43
CA LYS A 164 16.84 -9.36 9.46
C LYS A 164 16.86 -8.63 10.80
N ASN A 165 16.93 -7.30 10.79
CA ASN A 165 16.95 -6.50 12.02
C ASN A 165 15.59 -6.38 12.72
N CYS A 166 14.49 -6.79 12.09
CA CYS A 166 13.16 -6.76 12.68
C CYS A 166 12.81 -8.05 13.46
N LYS A 167 13.75 -9.00 13.57
CA LYS A 167 13.59 -10.27 14.31
C LYS A 167 14.22 -10.28 15.72
N ASN A 168 14.65 -9.14 16.24
CA ASN A 168 15.14 -9.01 17.62
C ASN A 168 14.15 -8.22 18.48
#